data_AF-A0A4Y2MW29-F1
#
_entry.id   AF-A0A4Y2MW29-F1
#
_cell.length_a   1.000
_cell.length_b   1.000
_cell.length_c   1.000
_cell.angle_alpha   90.00
_cell.angle_beta   90.00
_cell.angle_gamma   90.00
#
_symmetry.space_group_name_H-M   'P 1'
#
loop_
_entity.id
_entity.type
_entity.pdbx_description
1 polymer ?
#
loop_
_entity_poly.entity_id
_entity_poly.type
_entity_poly.pdbx_seq_one_letter_code
_entity_poly.pdbx_strand_id
1 'polypeptide(L)'
;MHFRKEIPQIQQQLLDCNTREQLDETTSFLQRTIFRCCQKAYKLKKGKQSTKVTWWTQELDIKKKEMREVQKRANDTTGTEQTRYQLLFSRKQALYKKLSLRAKRTSLKNSARRQKIHTESHIKP
;
A
#
# COMPACT_ATOMS: atom_id res chain seq x y z
N MET A 1 5.00 -1.52 -24.46
CA MET A 1 3.59 -1.09 -24.35
C MET A 1 2.77 -1.89 -25.35
N HIS A 2 1.76 -2.64 -24.89
CA HIS A 2 1.02 -3.61 -25.71
C HIS A 2 0.21 -2.98 -26.86
N PHE A 3 -0.15 -1.70 -26.77
CA PHE A 3 -0.96 -1.02 -27.80
C PHE A 3 -0.28 -0.98 -29.17
N ARG A 4 1.04 -0.79 -29.23
CA ARG A 4 1.78 -0.59 -30.48
C ARG A 4 1.72 -1.80 -31.43
N LYS A 5 1.45 -3.00 -30.91
CA LYS A 5 1.34 -4.23 -31.70
C LYS A 5 -0.01 -4.39 -32.40
N GLU A 6 -1.05 -3.77 -31.85
CA GLU A 6 -2.42 -3.85 -32.38
C GLU A 6 -2.67 -2.76 -33.45
N ILE A 7 -1.84 -1.70 -33.47
CA ILE A 7 -1.98 -0.56 -34.40
C ILE A 7 -2.00 -1.01 -35.87
N PRO A 8 -1.10 -1.87 -36.36
CA PRO A 8 -1.12 -2.29 -37.77
C PRO A 8 -2.40 -3.05 -38.14
N GLN A 9 -2.91 -3.88 -37.22
CA GLN A 9 -4.15 -4.63 -37.44
C GLN A 9 -5.36 -3.70 -37.54
N ILE A 10 -5.44 -2.68 -36.66
CA ILE A 10 -6.53 -1.70 -36.69
C ILE A 10 -6.45 -0.84 -37.95
N GLN A 11 -5.23 -0.44 -38.35
CA GLN A 11 -5.02 0.29 -39.60
C GLN A 11 -5.45 -0.53 -40.81
N GLN A 12 -5.08 -1.81 -40.86
CA GLN A 12 -5.50 -2.71 -41.93
C GLN A 12 -7.02 -2.88 -41.97
N GLN A 13 -7.65 -3.11 -40.82
CA GLN A 13 -9.11 -3.21 -40.72
C GLN A 13 -9.82 -1.95 -41.22
N LEU A 14 -9.33 -0.76 -40.88
CA LEU A 14 -9.88 0.51 -41.37
C LEU A 14 -9.71 0.70 -42.89
N LEU A 15 -8.62 0.20 -43.48
CA LEU A 15 -8.38 0.26 -44.93
C LEU A 15 -9.30 -0.72 -45.68
N ASP A 16 -9.59 -1.87 -45.08
CA ASP A 16 -10.44 -2.91 -45.67
C ASP A 16 -11.94 -2.74 -45.33
N CYS A 17 -12.31 -1.74 -44.52
CA CYS A 17 -13.68 -1.42 -44.14
C CYS A 17 -14.47 -0.90 -45.36
N ASN A 18 -15.50 -1.64 -45.79
CA ASN A 18 -16.36 -1.25 -46.91
C ASN A 18 -17.82 -1.06 -46.51
N THR A 19 -18.16 -1.31 -45.25
CA THR A 19 -19.51 -1.20 -44.70
C THR A 19 -19.48 -0.43 -43.40
N ARG A 20 -20.60 0.22 -43.07
CA ARG A 20 -20.73 1.02 -41.85
C ARG A 20 -20.55 0.17 -40.60
N GLU A 21 -21.07 -1.05 -40.64
CA GLU A 21 -21.05 -2.00 -39.53
C GLU A 21 -19.62 -2.42 -39.20
N GLN A 22 -18.79 -2.68 -40.22
CA GLN A 22 -17.37 -3.00 -40.04
C GLN A 22 -16.58 -1.82 -39.46
N LEU A 23 -16.93 -0.59 -39.85
CA LEU A 23 -16.32 0.61 -39.29
C LEU A 23 -16.69 0.78 -37.81
N ASP A 24 -17.95 0.57 -37.45
CA ASP A 24 -18.44 0.64 -36.08
C ASP A 24 -17.80 -0.46 -35.19
N GLU A 25 -17.61 -1.66 -35.72
CA GLU A 25 -16.90 -2.76 -35.06
C GLU A 25 -15.42 -2.45 -34.84
N THR A 26 -14.74 -1.94 -35.87
CA THR A 26 -13.31 -1.58 -35.80
C THR A 26 -13.09 -0.44 -34.81
N THR A 27 -14.00 0.54 -34.80
CA THR A 27 -13.99 1.65 -33.83
C THR A 27 -14.20 1.14 -32.40
N SER A 28 -15.18 0.25 -32.20
CA SER A 28 -15.45 -0.39 -30.91
C SER A 28 -14.23 -1.21 -30.43
N PHE A 29 -13.57 -1.92 -31.33
CA PHE A 29 -12.37 -2.69 -31.03
C PHE A 29 -11.20 -1.78 -30.63
N LEU A 30 -10.97 -0.68 -31.36
CA LEU A 30 -9.96 0.32 -31.04
C LEU A 30 -10.21 0.93 -29.65
N GLN A 31 -11.44 1.34 -29.36
CA GLN A 31 -11.82 1.91 -28.06
C GLN A 31 -11.56 0.94 -26.91
N ARG A 32 -11.98 -0.33 -27.04
CA ARG A 32 -11.72 -1.38 -26.04
C ARG A 32 -10.22 -1.60 -25.84
N THR A 33 -9.45 -1.58 -26.92
CA THR A 33 -7.99 -1.79 -26.89
C THR A 33 -7.27 -0.64 -26.19
N ILE A 34 -7.64 0.62 -26.50
CA ILE A 34 -7.14 1.81 -25.81
C ILE A 34 -7.50 1.74 -24.32
N PHE A 35 -8.77 1.48 -24.00
CA PHE A 35 -9.24 1.40 -22.62
C PHE A 35 -8.46 0.35 -21.82
N ARG A 36 -8.26 -0.84 -22.38
CA ARG A 36 -7.47 -1.92 -21.76
C ARG A 36 -6.01 -1.50 -21.55
N CYS A 37 -5.42 -0.78 -22.50
CA CYS A 37 -4.05 -0.28 -22.38
C CYS A 37 -3.93 0.79 -21.29
N CYS A 38 -4.88 1.73 -21.23
CA CYS A 38 -4.96 2.75 -20.18
C CYS A 38 -5.15 2.10 -18.80
N GLN A 39 -6.02 1.09 -18.67
CA GLN A 39 -6.18 0.33 -17.43
C GLN A 39 -4.88 -0.37 -16.99
N LYS A 40 -4.13 -0.98 -17.92
CA LYS A 40 -2.85 -1.61 -17.61
C LYS A 40 -1.81 -0.58 -17.17
N ALA A 41 -1.70 0.55 -17.86
CA ALA A 41 -0.82 1.65 -17.46
C ALA A 41 -1.20 2.22 -16.09
N TYR A 42 -2.49 2.36 -15.82
CA TYR A 42 -3.02 2.78 -14.52
C TYR A 42 -2.65 1.79 -13.40
N LYS A 43 -2.82 0.49 -13.63
CA LYS A 43 -2.40 -0.58 -12.70
C LYS A 43 -0.87 -0.58 -12.47
N LEU A 44 -0.08 -0.28 -13.49
CA LEU A 44 1.38 -0.13 -13.35
C LEU A 44 1.76 1.12 -12.53
N LYS A 45 1.02 2.24 -12.68
CA LYS A 45 1.16 3.43 -11.81
C LYS A 45 0.79 3.12 -10.35
N LYS A 46 -0.18 2.24 -10.11
CA LYS A 46 -0.53 1.70 -8.78
C LYS A 46 0.56 0.80 -8.18
N GLY A 47 1.32 0.07 -9.00
CA GLY A 47 2.49 -0.70 -8.54
C GLY A 47 3.60 0.17 -7.93
N LYS A 48 3.70 1.45 -8.35
CA LYS A 48 4.60 2.46 -7.74
C LYS A 48 3.99 3.19 -6.55
N GLN A 49 2.71 3.00 -6.22
CA GLN A 49 2.21 3.32 -4.87
C GLN A 49 2.75 2.26 -3.91
N SER A 50 4.04 2.32 -3.62
CA SER A 50 4.48 1.96 -2.29
C SER A 50 3.79 2.96 -1.35
N THR A 51 2.58 2.63 -0.92
CA THR A 51 2.11 3.11 0.37
C THR A 51 3.13 2.56 1.33
N LYS A 52 4.16 3.36 1.62
CA LYS A 52 5.07 3.13 2.71
C LYS A 52 4.15 2.95 3.91
N VAL A 53 3.90 1.69 4.27
CA VAL A 53 3.11 1.30 5.44
C VAL A 53 4.00 1.66 6.62
N THR A 54 4.10 2.96 6.90
CA THR A 54 4.86 3.48 8.02
C THR A 54 3.96 3.26 9.22
N TRP A 55 3.97 2.03 9.75
CA TRP A 55 3.39 1.71 11.05
C TRP A 55 4.21 2.34 12.20
N TRP A 56 5.39 2.89 11.87
CA TRP A 56 6.23 3.62 12.80
C TRP A 56 5.63 4.99 13.15
N THR A 57 5.58 5.31 14.43
CA THR A 57 5.03 6.58 14.94
C THR A 57 6.02 7.22 15.92
N GLN A 58 5.95 8.54 16.07
CA GLN A 58 6.76 9.26 17.06
C GLN A 58 6.50 8.75 18.49
N GLU A 59 5.27 8.32 18.79
CA GLU A 59 4.92 7.68 20.06
C GLU A 59 5.73 6.39 20.31
N LEU A 60 5.93 5.56 19.27
CA LEU A 60 6.77 4.37 19.38
C LEU A 60 8.24 4.73 19.63
N ASP A 61 8.75 5.80 19.03
CA ASP A 61 10.10 6.29 19.30
C ASP A 61 10.28 6.76 20.75
N ILE A 62 9.31 7.54 21.25
CA ILE A 62 9.31 8.01 22.64
C ILE A 62 9.28 6.82 23.59
N LYS A 63 8.38 5.86 23.39
CA LYS A 63 8.27 4.66 24.24
C LYS A 63 9.49 3.75 24.14
N LYS A 64 10.11 3.63 22.96
CA LYS A 64 11.36 2.89 22.78
C LYS A 64 12.51 3.58 23.51
N LYS A 65 12.58 4.91 23.49
CA LYS A 65 13.57 5.69 24.23
C LYS A 65 13.38 5.55 25.74
N GLU A 66 12.17 5.76 26.25
CA GLU A 66 11.83 5.53 27.67
C GLU A 66 12.24 4.13 28.15
N MET A 67 11.93 3.10 27.36
CA MET A 67 12.29 1.72 27.69
C MET A 67 13.81 1.51 27.75
N ARG A 68 14.58 2.09 26.82
CA ARG A 68 16.05 2.01 26.83
C ARG A 68 16.67 2.71 28.03
N GLU A 69 16.15 3.86 28.44
CA GLU A 69 16.62 4.55 29.64
C GLU A 69 16.41 3.71 30.90
N VAL A 70 15.25 3.05 31.01
CA VAL A 70 14.96 2.16 32.15
C VAL A 70 15.86 0.92 32.12
N GLN A 71 16.13 0.35 30.94
CA GLN A 71 17.07 -0.76 30.79
C GLN A 71 18.48 -0.35 31.22
N LYS A 72 18.93 0.84 30.82
CA LYS A 72 20.24 1.37 31.20
C LYS A 72 20.35 1.49 32.73
N ARG A 73 19.36 2.11 33.39
CA ARG A 73 19.32 2.21 34.85
C ARG A 73 19.28 0.85 35.55
N ALA A 74 18.56 -0.13 34.99
CA ALA A 74 18.54 -1.49 35.52
C ALA A 74 19.89 -2.20 35.43
N ASN A 75 20.71 -1.86 34.43
CA ASN A 75 22.05 -2.41 34.26
C ASN A 75 23.09 -1.69 35.14
N ASP A 76 22.92 -0.38 35.33
CA ASP A 76 23.85 0.46 36.11
C ASP A 76 23.61 0.37 37.63
N THR A 77 22.48 -0.19 38.08
CA THR A 77 22.08 -0.29 39.49
C THR A 77 22.25 -1.72 40.00
N THR A 78 22.77 -1.87 41.23
CA THR A 78 22.95 -3.17 41.90
C THR A 78 22.09 -3.24 43.17
N GLY A 79 21.64 -4.43 43.56
CA GLY A 79 20.87 -4.64 44.79
C GLY A 79 19.35 -4.51 44.61
N THR A 80 18.63 -4.12 45.66
CA THR A 80 17.15 -4.13 45.67
C THR A 80 16.52 -3.18 44.66
N GLU A 81 17.16 -2.04 44.37
CA GLU A 81 16.72 -1.09 43.34
C GLU A 81 16.87 -1.66 41.92
N GLN A 82 17.78 -2.62 41.71
CA GLN A 82 17.92 -3.31 40.43
C GLN A 82 16.63 -4.08 40.07
N THR A 83 16.09 -4.84 41.03
CA THR A 83 14.84 -5.60 40.87
C THR A 83 13.67 -4.68 40.52
N ARG A 84 13.62 -3.49 41.14
CA ARG A 84 12.61 -2.47 40.87
C ARG A 84 12.69 -1.95 39.43
N TYR A 85 13.90 -1.65 38.94
CA TYR A 85 14.10 -1.20 37.57
C TYR A 85 13.87 -2.31 36.53
N GLN A 86 14.22 -3.57 36.83
CA GLN A 86 13.90 -4.71 35.97
C GLN A 86 12.39 -4.91 35.84
N LEU A 87 11.64 -4.85 36.95
CA LEU A 87 10.17 -4.92 36.92
C LEU A 87 9.57 -3.78 36.09
N LEU A 88 10.10 -2.56 36.25
CA LEU A 88 9.69 -1.40 35.48
C LEU A 88 10.01 -1.57 33.98
N PHE A 89 11.17 -2.14 33.65
CA PHE A 89 11.57 -2.46 32.28
C PHE A 89 10.59 -3.45 31.65
N SER A 90 10.26 -4.56 32.32
CA SER A 90 9.31 -5.56 31.80
C SER A 90 7.95 -4.93 31.51
N ARG A 91 7.45 -4.04 32.38
CA ARG A 91 6.20 -3.29 32.15
C ARG A 91 6.28 -2.39 30.92
N LYS A 92 7.38 -1.62 30.78
CA LYS A 92 7.61 -0.73 29.62
C LYS A 92 7.76 -1.52 28.31
N GLN A 93 8.45 -2.66 28.36
CA GLN A 93 8.63 -3.55 27.22
C GLN A 93 7.30 -4.17 26.76
N ALA A 94 6.46 -4.62 27.69
CA ALA A 94 5.13 -5.13 27.38
C ALA A 94 4.25 -4.06 26.73
N LEU A 95 4.27 -2.83 27.25
CA LEU A 95 3.56 -1.70 26.67
C LEU A 95 4.05 -1.39 25.24
N TYR A 96 5.37 -1.34 25.03
CA TYR A 96 5.95 -1.10 23.69
C TYR A 96 5.53 -2.18 22.69
N LYS A 97 5.57 -3.47 23.08
CA LYS A 97 5.09 -4.58 22.24
C LYS A 97 3.62 -4.41 21.88
N LYS A 98 2.76 -4.08 22.85
CA LYS A 98 1.32 -3.84 22.63
C LYS A 98 1.07 -2.70 21.64
N LEU A 99 1.75 -1.56 21.82
CA LEU A 99 1.61 -0.41 20.93
C LEU A 99 2.13 -0.71 19.53
N SER A 100 3.27 -1.39 19.41
CA SER A 100 3.83 -1.79 18.11
C SER A 100 2.86 -2.71 17.34
N LEU A 101 2.30 -3.71 18.01
CA LEU A 101 1.32 -4.61 17.40
C LEU A 101 0.05 -3.87 16.97
N ARG A 102 -0.45 -2.94 17.81
CA ARG A 102 -1.60 -2.09 17.47
C ARG A 102 -1.30 -1.24 16.23
N ALA A 103 -0.15 -0.58 16.20
CA ALA A 103 0.25 0.28 15.08
C ALA A 103 0.38 -0.50 13.78
N LYS A 104 1.01 -1.68 13.80
CA LYS A 104 1.08 -2.59 12.65
C LYS A 104 -0.30 -3.01 12.17
N ARG A 105 -1.18 -3.44 13.08
CA ARG A 105 -2.55 -3.86 12.76
C ARG A 105 -3.38 -2.72 12.16
N THR A 106 -3.29 -1.51 12.72
CA THR A 106 -3.99 -0.33 12.19
C THR A 106 -3.46 0.07 10.83
N SER A 107 -2.14 0.02 10.61
CA SER A 107 -1.53 0.33 9.32
C SER A 107 -1.97 -0.65 8.22
N LEU A 108 -2.05 -1.94 8.55
CA LEU A 108 -2.61 -2.98 7.68
C LEU A 108 -4.11 -2.75 7.38
N LYS A 109 -4.91 -2.43 8.40
CA LYS A 109 -6.34 -2.09 8.20
C LYS A 109 -6.52 -0.86 7.31
N ASN A 110 -5.68 0.16 7.50
CA ASN A 110 -5.76 1.41 6.73
C ASN A 110 -5.32 1.22 5.28
N SER A 111 -4.28 0.43 5.02
CA SER A 111 -3.90 0.06 3.65
C SER A 111 -5.00 -0.75 2.96
N ALA A 112 -5.60 -1.73 3.65
CA ALA A 112 -6.74 -2.49 3.14
C ALA A 112 -7.98 -1.61 2.87
N ARG A 113 -8.29 -0.66 3.77
CA ARG A 113 -9.39 0.31 3.56
C ARG A 113 -9.11 1.24 2.38
N ARG A 114 -7.88 1.73 2.23
CA ARG A 114 -7.49 2.58 1.08
C ARG A 114 -7.59 1.84 -0.25
N GLN A 115 -7.32 0.52 -0.26
CA GLN A 115 -7.57 -0.32 -1.42
C GLN A 115 -9.08 -0.42 -1.73
N LYS A 116 -9.93 -0.61 -0.73
CA LYS A 116 -11.40 -0.71 -0.89
C LYS A 116 -12.07 0.60 -1.35
N ILE A 117 -11.75 1.73 -0.74
CA ILE A 117 -12.29 3.04 -1.14
C ILE A 117 -11.89 3.37 -2.59
N HIS A 118 -10.67 2.99 -2.97
CA HIS A 118 -10.22 3.16 -4.34
C HIS A 118 -10.96 2.26 -5.34
N THR A 119 -11.39 1.06 -4.95
CA THR A 119 -12.20 0.19 -5.81
C THR A 119 -13.67 0.62 -5.90
N GLU A 120 -14.24 1.19 -4.83
CA GLU A 120 -15.63 1.66 -4.80
C GLU A 120 -15.84 3.01 -5.52
N SER A 121 -14.82 3.89 -5.55
CA SER A 121 -14.87 5.12 -6.35
C SER A 121 -14.89 4.87 -7.88
N HIS A 122 -14.73 3.63 -8.32
CA HIS A 122 -14.79 3.21 -9.72
C HIS A 122 -16.04 2.37 -10.04
N ILE A 123 -16.99 2.25 -9.10
CA ILE A 123 -18.32 1.67 -9.28
C ILE A 123 -19.36 2.71 -8.86
N LYS A 124 -19.40 3.84 -9.56
CA LYS A 124 -20.62 4.63 -9.71
C LYS A 124 -20.79 4.88 -11.22
N PRO A 125 -21.99 4.60 -11.77
CA PRO A 125 -22.26 4.71 -13.20
C PRO A 125 -22.06 6.13 -13.71
#